data_AF-A0A2R4CEE7-F1
#
_entry.id   AF-A0A2R4CEE7-F1
#
_cell.length_a   1.000
_cell.length_b   1.000
_cell.length_c   1.000
_cell.angle_alpha   90.00
_cell.angle_beta   90.00
_cell.angle_gamma   90.00
#
_symmetry.space_group_name_H-M   'P 1'
#
loop_
_entity.id
_entity.type
_entity.pdbx_description
1 polymer ?
#
loop_
_entity_poly.entity_id
_entity_poly.type
_entity_poly.pdbx_seq_one_letter_code
_entity_poly.pdbx_strand_id
1 'polypeptide(L)'
;MKQPGGTLEPRYLDFVYQPLRAPDGSVTGVFVDGVDVTDRIITEERLRMAQQAGGIGSFEWFPATGKMMVSSQFRRVWAWARTST
;
A
#
# COMPACT_ATOMS: atom_id res chain seq x y z
N MET A 1 -8.35 -16.40 20.09
CA MET A 1 -9.24 -17.57 19.97
C MET A 1 -10.58 -17.11 19.41
N LYS A 2 -11.03 -17.65 18.26
CA LYS A 2 -12.31 -17.25 17.63
C LYS A 2 -13.44 -18.14 18.18
N GLN A 3 -14.56 -17.53 18.57
CA GLN A 3 -15.79 -18.24 18.94
C GLN A 3 -16.43 -18.92 17.71
N PRO A 4 -17.08 -20.09 17.85
CA PRO A 4 -17.78 -20.74 16.74
C PRO A 4 -18.97 -19.86 16.32
N GLY A 5 -19.00 -19.42 15.06
CA GLY A 5 -20.07 -18.58 14.49
C GLY A 5 -19.70 -17.14 14.13
N GLY A 6 -18.45 -16.70 14.36
CA GLY A 6 -18.02 -15.34 14.03
C GLY A 6 -17.73 -15.14 12.54
N THR A 7 -18.35 -14.10 11.94
CA THR A 7 -18.08 -13.65 10.56
C THR A 7 -16.59 -13.59 10.27
N LEU A 8 -16.18 -14.12 9.12
CA LEU A 8 -14.80 -14.04 8.65
C LEU A 8 -14.54 -12.62 8.16
N GLU A 9 -13.91 -11.81 9.01
CA GLU A 9 -13.39 -10.51 8.62
C GLU A 9 -12.10 -10.69 7.83
N PRO A 10 -11.94 -9.99 6.68
CA PRO A 10 -10.70 -10.00 5.93
C PRO A 10 -9.56 -9.42 6.78
N ARG A 11 -8.40 -10.06 6.73
CA ARG A 11 -7.17 -9.63 7.40
C ARG A 11 -6.05 -9.55 6.38
N TYR A 12 -5.24 -8.51 6.50
CA TYR A 12 -4.06 -8.29 5.68
C TYR A 12 -2.83 -8.58 6.53
N LEU A 13 -2.02 -9.54 6.09
CA LEU A 13 -0.79 -9.93 6.75
C LEU A 13 0.39 -9.63 5.83
N ASP A 14 1.41 -8.98 6.38
CA ASP A 14 2.71 -8.85 5.74
C ASP A 14 3.62 -9.97 6.23
N PHE A 15 4.30 -10.66 5.31
CA PHE A 15 5.11 -11.84 5.62
C PHE A 15 6.54 -11.69 5.13
N VAL A 16 7.48 -12.02 6.00
CA VAL A 16 8.89 -12.15 5.67
C VAL A 16 9.29 -13.62 5.79
N TYR A 17 9.90 -14.15 4.72
CA TYR A 17 10.40 -15.52 4.65
C TYR A 17 11.92 -15.53 4.63
N GLN A 18 12.54 -16.19 5.61
CA GLN A 18 14.00 -16.30 5.70
C GLN A 18 14.42 -17.76 5.79
N PRO A 19 15.35 -18.22 4.92
CA PRO A 19 15.84 -19.59 5.01
C PRO A 19 16.73 -19.75 6.25
N LEU A 20 16.49 -20.81 7.02
CA LEU A 20 17.41 -21.26 8.05
C LEU A 20 18.45 -22.16 7.40
N ARG A 21 19.73 -21.82 7.56
CA ARG A 21 20.84 -22.54 6.93
C ARG A 21 21.69 -23.26 7.97
N ALA A 22 22.08 -24.48 7.65
CA ALA A 22 23.10 -25.22 8.39
C ALA A 22 24.51 -24.64 8.08
N PRO A 23 25.54 -25.03 8.87
CA PRO A 23 26.92 -24.59 8.62
C PRO A 23 27.47 -24.95 7.24
N ASP A 24 26.93 -26.00 6.61
CA ASP A 24 27.28 -26.41 5.23
C ASP A 24 26.55 -25.60 4.15
N GLY A 25 25.71 -24.64 4.54
CA GLY A 25 24.93 -23.78 3.65
C GLY A 25 23.60 -24.37 3.19
N SER A 26 23.30 -25.64 3.52
CA SER A 26 22.03 -26.28 3.18
C SER A 26 20.86 -25.63 3.92
N VAL A 27 19.69 -25.55 3.26
CA VAL A 27 18.47 -24.99 3.86
C VAL A 27 17.78 -26.08 4.67
N THR A 28 17.66 -25.87 5.98
CA THR A 28 17.04 -26.81 6.91
C THR A 28 15.61 -26.43 7.28
N GLY A 29 15.20 -25.21 6.98
CA GLY A 29 13.86 -24.72 7.22
C GLY A 29 13.63 -23.30 6.74
N VAL A 30 12.43 -22.79 7.00
CA VAL A 30 12.04 -21.41 6.70
C VAL A 30 11.51 -20.78 7.98
N PHE A 31 12.12 -19.69 8.40
CA PHE A 31 11.56 -18.79 9.39
C PHE A 31 10.55 -17.88 8.71
N VAL A 32 9.35 -17.81 9.28
CA VAL A 32 8.25 -16.98 8.79
C VAL A 32 7.88 -16.01 9.89
N ASP A 33 8.04 -14.72 9.60
CA ASP A 33 7.51 -13.65 10.43
C ASP A 33 6.31 -13.02 9.74
N GLY A 34 5.26 -12.74 10.49
CA GLY A 34 3.97 -12.28 9.98
C GLY A 34 3.39 -11.19 10.85
N VAL A 35 3.11 -10.03 10.26
CA VAL A 35 2.54 -8.87 10.97
C VAL A 35 1.15 -8.56 10.43
N ASP A 36 0.17 -8.43 11.33
CA ASP A 36 -1.18 -7.94 10.96
C ASP A 36 -1.11 -6.44 10.64
N VAL A 37 -1.39 -6.10 9.39
CA VAL A 37 -1.37 -4.74 8.84
C VAL A 37 -2.77 -4.29 8.43
N THR A 38 -3.81 -4.99 8.88
CA THR A 38 -5.21 -4.72 8.51
C THR A 38 -5.61 -3.27 8.78
N ASP A 39 -5.31 -2.75 9.96
CA ASP A 39 -5.71 -1.38 10.34
C ASP A 39 -5.05 -0.32 9.45
N ARG A 40 -3.78 -0.55 9.08
CA ARG A 40 -3.03 0.35 8.20
C ARG A 40 -3.64 0.37 6.79
N ILE A 41 -3.88 -0.82 6.22
CA ILE A 41 -4.52 -0.95 4.89
C ILE A 41 -5.91 -0.32 4.87
N ILE A 42 -6.74 -0.59 5.90
CA ILE A 42 -8.08 0.00 5.99
C ILE A 42 -8.02 1.53 6.08
N THR A 43 -7.05 2.06 6.82
CA THR A 43 -6.88 3.52 6.97
C THR A 43 -6.46 4.17 5.66
N GLU A 44 -5.45 3.61 4.99
CA GLU A 44 -4.97 4.08 3.69
C GLU A 44 -6.07 4.05 2.63
N GLU A 45 -6.86 2.97 2.60
CA GLU A 45 -7.94 2.80 1.64
C GLU A 45 -9.10 3.78 1.89
N ARG A 46 -9.48 4.00 3.16
CA ARG A 46 -10.49 5.01 3.51
C ARG A 46 -10.07 6.41 3.10
N LEU A 47 -8.81 6.77 3.33
CA LEU A 47 -8.26 8.06 2.90
C LEU A 47 -8.31 8.20 1.38
N ARG A 48 -7.90 7.15 0.65
CA ARG A 48 -7.96 7.11 -0.81
C ARG A 48 -9.39 7.29 -1.32
N MET A 49 -10.35 6.58 -0.76
CA MET A 49 -11.76 6.70 -1.12
C MET A 49 -12.31 8.11 -0.84
N ALA A 50 -11.98 8.70 0.32
CA ALA A 50 -12.41 10.04 0.68
C ALA A 50 -11.86 11.10 -0.30
N GLN A 51 -10.57 11.01 -0.66
CA GLN A 51 -9.96 11.90 -1.66
C GLN A 51 -10.64 11.78 -3.02
N GLN A 52 -10.92 10.55 -3.46
CA GLN A 52 -11.59 10.30 -4.74
C GLN A 52 -13.03 10.81 -4.77
N ALA A 53 -13.81 10.53 -3.72
CA ALA A 53 -15.21 10.97 -3.62
C ALA A 53 -15.31 12.50 -3.53
N GLY A 54 -14.39 13.15 -2.82
CA GLY A 54 -14.34 14.60 -2.70
C GLY A 54 -13.82 15.32 -3.94
N GLY A 55 -13.37 14.61 -4.97
CA GLY A 55 -12.73 15.25 -6.11
C GLY A 55 -11.47 16.02 -5.70
N ILE A 56 -10.67 15.47 -4.77
CA ILE A 56 -9.40 16.04 -4.32
C ILE A 56 -8.22 15.56 -5.18
N GLY A 57 -7.66 16.47 -5.99
CA GLY A 57 -6.41 16.22 -6.71
C GLY A 57 -5.21 16.35 -5.79
N SER A 58 -4.38 15.32 -5.68
CA SER A 58 -3.16 15.34 -4.87
C SER A 58 -1.92 15.42 -5.75
N PHE A 59 -0.90 16.10 -5.25
CA PHE A 59 0.42 16.15 -5.84
C PHE A 59 1.48 16.08 -4.75
N GLU A 60 2.62 15.50 -5.09
CA GLU A 60 3.82 15.49 -4.26
C GLU A 60 4.95 16.09 -5.08
N TRP A 61 5.57 17.14 -4.54
CA TRP A 61 6.66 17.85 -5.18
C TRP A 61 7.98 17.51 -4.49
N PHE A 62 8.99 17.16 -5.28
CA PHE A 62 10.34 16.81 -4.81
C PHE A 62 11.31 17.94 -5.20
N PRO A 63 11.57 18.91 -4.30
CA PRO A 63 12.28 20.15 -4.64
C PRO A 63 13.67 19.91 -5.19
N ALA A 64 14.39 18.94 -4.63
CA ALA A 64 15.77 18.63 -4.99
C ALA A 64 15.94 18.13 -6.45
N THR A 65 14.88 17.59 -7.05
CA THR A 65 14.94 17.02 -8.41
C THR A 65 14.02 17.74 -9.40
N GLY A 66 13.19 18.67 -8.94
CA GLY A 66 12.16 19.33 -9.74
C GLY A 66 11.02 18.39 -10.17
N LYS A 67 11.00 17.14 -9.72
CA LYS A 67 9.95 16.17 -10.09
C LYS A 67 8.67 16.43 -9.31
N MET A 68 7.54 16.30 -9.98
CA MET A 68 6.22 16.33 -9.36
C MET A 68 5.46 15.06 -9.72
N MET A 69 4.98 14.36 -8.70
CA MET A 69 4.06 13.25 -8.85
C MET A 69 2.64 13.78 -8.64
N VAL A 70 1.72 13.44 -9.54
CA VAL A 70 0.34 13.94 -9.47
C VAL A 70 -0.64 12.80 -9.62
N SER A 71 -1.75 12.87 -8.87
CA SER A 71 -2.82 11.88 -9.00
C SER A 71 -3.54 12.01 -10.34
N SER A 72 -4.17 10.92 -10.79
CA SER A 72 -5.02 10.94 -11.98
C SER A 72 -6.14 11.97 -11.85
N GLN A 73 -6.60 12.23 -10.62
CA GLN A 73 -7.65 13.18 -10.33
C GLN A 73 -7.15 14.62 -10.34
N PHE A 74 -5.92 14.90 -9.92
CA PHE A 74 -5.26 16.20 -10.12
C PHE A 74 -5.16 16.54 -11.60
N ARG A 75 -4.76 15.58 -12.45
CA ARG A 75 -4.71 15.78 -13.92
C ARG A 75 -6.09 16.07 -14.51
N ARG A 76 -7.15 15.44 -13.99
CA ARG A 76 -8.53 15.68 -14.44
C ARG A 76 -9.05 17.06 -14.02
N VAL A 77 -8.86 17.44 -12.76
CA VAL A 77 -9.29 18.75 -12.23
C VAL A 77 -8.64 19.89 -13.01
N TRP A 78 -7.35 19.75 -13.32
CA TRP A 78 -6.56 20.80 -13.94
C TRP A 78 -6.40 20.68 -15.47
N ALA A 79 -7.04 19.70 -16.12
CA ALA A 79 -7.05 19.50 -17.58
C ALA A 79 -5.68 19.70 -18.30
N TRP A 80 -4.58 19.27 -17.68
CA TRP A 80 -3.20 19.60 -18.10
C TRP A 80 -2.68 18.77 -19.29
N ALA A 81 -3.53 18.48 -20.28
CA ALA A 81 -3.17 17.75 -21.50
C ALA A 81 -3.72 18.41 -22.78
N ARG A 82 -3.84 19.75 -22.81
CA ARG A 82 -4.05 20.50 -24.05
C ARG A 82 -3.10 21.68 -24.14
N THR A 83 -1.82 21.39 -24.26
CA THR A 83 -0.91 22.29 -24.98
C THR A 83 0.19 21.46 -25.64
N SER A 84 -0.10 20.97 -26.84
CA SER A 84 0.90 20.89 -27.89
C SER A 84 0.22 21.41 -29.15
N THR A 85 0.59 22.65 -29.49
CA THR A 85 0.46 23.22 -30.83
C THR A 85 1.19 22.34 -31.85
#